data_AF-K9CSI6-F1
#
_entry.id   AF-K9CSI6-F1
#
_cell.length_a   1.000
_cell.length_b   1.000
_cell.length_c   1.000
_cell.angle_alpha   90.00
_cell.angle_beta   90.00
_cell.angle_gamma   90.00
#
_symmetry.space_group_name_H-M   'P 1'
#
loop_
_entity.id
_entity.type
_entity.pdbx_description
1 polymer ?
#
loop_
_entity_poly.entity_id
_entity_poly.type
_entity_poly.pdbx_seq_one_letter_code
_entity_poly.pdbx_strand_id
1 'polypeptide(L)'
;MSYRIFYHHGFELGLATKVAKGVLDIDDKAIAIKSGGNAYHIAFHDVEDVELIRLHKVGRVIRLTHSGGTHFVSVVRFMVGQFALINFLATGRVFNRIQSAVNSKHNQA
;
A
#
# COMPACT_ATOMS: atom_id res chain seq x y z
N MET A 1 9.67 -9.75 -3.54
CA MET A 1 10.12 -9.27 -2.21
C MET A 1 8.90 -8.93 -1.38
N SER A 2 8.92 -9.30 -0.10
CA SER A 2 7.77 -9.21 0.81
C SER A 2 7.96 -8.15 1.89
N TYR A 3 6.94 -7.33 2.14
CA TYR A 3 6.97 -6.25 3.12
C TYR A 3 5.90 -6.45 4.17
N ARG A 4 6.28 -6.36 5.44
CA ARG A 4 5.31 -6.23 6.54
C ARG A 4 4.69 -4.84 6.47
N ILE A 5 3.37 -4.77 6.44
CA ILE A 5 2.63 -3.52 6.31
C ILE A 5 1.56 -3.37 7.39
N PHE A 6 1.16 -2.14 7.67
CA PHE A 6 -0.22 -1.90 8.08
C PHE A 6 -1.07 -1.74 6.83
N TYR A 7 -2.33 -2.11 6.95
CA TYR A 7 -3.27 -2.19 5.85
C TYR A 7 -4.64 -1.65 6.27
N HIS A 8 -5.25 -0.85 5.41
CA HIS A 8 -6.67 -0.51 5.48
C HIS A 8 -7.27 -0.53 4.07
N HIS A 9 -8.51 -0.98 3.96
CA HIS A 9 -9.32 -0.90 2.76
C HIS A 9 -10.59 -0.13 3.05
N GLY A 10 -10.82 0.95 2.30
CA GLY A 10 -11.86 1.92 2.55
C GLY A 10 -11.59 3.21 1.78
N PHE A 11 -12.51 4.16 1.87
CA PHE A 11 -12.46 5.40 1.10
C PHE A 11 -11.53 6.46 1.71
N GLU A 12 -11.30 6.41 3.03
CA GLU A 12 -10.52 7.43 3.74
C GLU A 12 -9.67 6.84 4.87
N LEU A 13 -8.67 7.63 5.30
CA LEU A 13 -7.84 7.33 6.45
C LEU A 13 -7.98 8.47 7.47
N GLY A 14 -8.71 8.19 8.56
CA GLY A 14 -8.97 9.12 9.66
C GLY A 14 -8.56 8.54 11.02
N LEU A 15 -8.79 9.30 12.10
CA LEU A 15 -8.44 8.89 13.46
C LEU A 15 -9.21 7.65 13.94
N ALA A 16 -10.41 7.42 13.41
CA ALA A 16 -11.23 6.25 13.74
C ALA A 16 -10.90 5.01 12.90
N THR A 17 -10.02 5.14 11.89
CA THR A 17 -9.69 4.05 10.97
C THR A 17 -8.96 2.92 11.70
N LYS A 18 -9.55 1.72 11.67
CA LYS A 18 -8.88 0.51 12.15
C LYS A 18 -8.00 -0.05 11.05
N VAL A 19 -6.72 -0.15 11.36
CA VAL A 19 -5.72 -0.76 10.49
C VAL A 19 -5.47 -2.21 10.90
N ALA A 20 -5.27 -3.07 9.92
CA ALA A 20 -4.85 -4.45 10.12
C ALA A 20 -3.36 -4.61 9.82
N LYS A 21 -2.77 -5.68 10.34
CA LYS A 21 -1.42 -6.11 9.95
C LYS A 21 -1.53 -6.97 8.70
N GLY A 22 -0.67 -6.70 7.72
CA GLY A 22 -0.63 -7.46 6.49
C GLY A 22 0.78 -7.66 5.95
N VAL A 23 0.81 -8.30 4.79
CA VAL A 23 2.00 -8.50 3.97
C VAL A 23 1.70 -7.99 2.57
N LEU A 24 2.63 -7.22 2.01
CA LEU A 24 2.59 -6.72 0.65
C LEU A 24 3.72 -7.35 -0.14
N ASP A 25 3.35 -8.05 -1.21
CA ASP A 25 4.25 -8.58 -2.21
C ASP A 25 4.05 -7.79 -3.51
N ILE A 26 5.16 -7.50 -4.18
CA ILE A 26 5.14 -6.87 -5.52
C ILE A 26 5.89 -7.81 -6.45
N ASP A 27 5.17 -8.31 -7.45
CA ASP A 27 5.69 -9.05 -8.59
C ASP A 27 5.78 -8.14 -9.82
N ASP A 28 6.00 -8.72 -11.01
CA ASP A 28 6.24 -7.96 -12.24
C ASP A 28 4.94 -7.45 -12.88
N LYS A 29 3.77 -7.95 -12.47
CA LYS A 29 2.46 -7.66 -13.09
C LYS A 29 1.43 -7.11 -12.10
N ALA A 30 1.62 -7.32 -10.81
CA ALA A 30 0.61 -7.08 -9.80
C ALA A 30 1.19 -6.81 -8.40
N ILE A 31 0.31 -6.29 -7.56
CA ILE A 31 0.48 -6.11 -6.12
C ILE A 31 -0.40 -7.14 -5.43
N ALA A 32 0.19 -7.93 -4.54
CA ALA A 32 -0.55 -8.84 -3.69
C ALA A 32 -0.53 -8.36 -2.24
N ILE A 33 -1.70 -8.15 -1.65
CA ILE A 33 -1.86 -7.77 -0.24
C ILE A 33 -2.56 -8.89 0.50
N LYS A 34 -1.94 -9.41 1.56
CA LYS A 34 -2.50 -10.47 2.41
C LYS A 34 -2.68 -9.96 3.83
N SER A 35 -3.90 -10.04 4.37
CA SER A 35 -4.23 -9.56 5.72
C SER A 35 -5.39 -10.35 6.32
N GLY A 36 -5.16 -11.00 7.45
CA GLY A 36 -6.24 -11.59 8.28
C GLY A 36 -7.20 -12.54 7.55
N GLY A 37 -6.70 -13.34 6.59
CA GLY A 37 -7.52 -14.26 5.78
C GLY A 37 -7.96 -13.69 4.42
N ASN A 38 -7.91 -12.37 4.23
CA ASN A 38 -8.18 -11.75 2.94
C ASN A 38 -6.89 -11.66 2.11
N ALA A 39 -7.03 -11.89 0.81
CA ALA A 39 -5.97 -11.69 -0.17
C ALA A 39 -6.52 -10.83 -1.32
N TYR A 40 -5.83 -9.74 -1.62
CA TYR A 40 -6.13 -8.84 -2.72
C TYR A 40 -5.01 -8.94 -3.73
N HIS A 41 -5.38 -9.17 -4.99
CA HIS A 41 -4.45 -9.18 -6.10
C HIS A 41 -4.86 -8.08 -7.06
N ILE A 42 -4.01 -7.08 -7.21
CA ILE A 42 -4.30 -5.85 -7.94
C ILE A 42 -3.31 -5.79 -9.09
N ALA A 43 -3.77 -6.04 -10.32
CA ALA A 43 -2.91 -5.95 -11.48
C ALA A 43 -2.56 -4.49 -11.76
N PHE A 44 -1.35 -4.21 -12.23
CA PHE A 44 -0.92 -2.82 -12.47
C PHE A 44 -1.75 -2.10 -13.52
N HIS A 45 -2.43 -2.82 -14.42
CA HIS A 45 -3.33 -2.24 -15.41
C HIS A 45 -4.69 -1.82 -14.82
N ASP A 46 -5.07 -2.34 -13.66
CA ASP A 46 -6.29 -1.97 -12.95
C ASP A 46 -6.07 -0.77 -12.00
N VAL A 47 -4.82 -0.33 -11.83
CA VAL A 47 -4.48 0.76 -10.94
C VAL A 47 -4.83 2.09 -11.59
N GLU A 48 -5.74 2.82 -10.95
CA GLU A 48 -6.25 4.12 -11.40
C GLU A 48 -5.41 5.28 -10.85
N ASP A 49 -5.01 5.19 -9.57
CA ASP A 49 -4.20 6.23 -8.91
C ASP A 49 -3.26 5.61 -7.86
N VAL A 50 -2.08 6.23 -7.71
CA VAL A 50 -1.10 5.90 -6.67
C VAL A 50 -0.58 7.20 -6.06
N GLU A 51 -0.93 7.47 -4.81
CA GLU A 51 -0.51 8.68 -4.10
C GLU A 51 0.36 8.35 -2.88
N LEU A 52 1.42 9.14 -2.65
CA LEU A 52 2.23 9.07 -1.44
C LEU A 52 1.85 10.19 -0.45
N ILE A 53 0.98 9.85 0.50
CA ILE A 53 0.54 10.75 1.56
C ILE A 53 1.63 10.87 2.63
N ARG A 54 1.99 12.10 3.00
CA ARG A 54 2.95 12.40 4.08
C ARG A 54 2.20 12.87 5.32
N LEU A 55 2.16 12.04 6.36
CA LEU A 55 1.55 12.38 7.63
C LEU A 55 2.54 13.24 8.44
N HIS A 56 2.59 14.56 8.21
CA HIS A 56 3.36 15.56 8.99
C HIS A 56 4.65 15.05 9.68
N LYS A 57 5.55 14.43 8.91
CA LYS A 57 6.83 13.82 9.37
C LYS A 57 6.74 12.57 10.28
N VAL A 58 5.55 12.10 10.61
CA VAL A 58 5.30 10.87 11.39
C VAL A 58 5.43 9.62 10.52
N GLY A 59 5.02 9.70 9.25
CA GLY A 59 5.04 8.55 8.36
C GLY A 59 4.72 8.88 6.91
N ARG A 60 4.83 7.85 6.08
CA ARG A 60 4.33 7.84 4.69
C ARG A 60 3.25 6.79 4.60
N VAL A 61 2.23 7.06 3.81
CA VAL A 61 1.16 6.10 3.48
C VAL A 61 0.97 6.14 1.99
N ILE A 62 0.86 4.97 1.38
CA ILE A 62 0.52 4.84 -0.04
C ILE A 62 -0.99 4.68 -0.11
N ARG A 63 -1.66 5.57 -0.85
CA ARG A 63 -3.03 5.36 -1.32
C ARG A 63 -2.95 4.72 -2.69
N LEU A 64 -3.58 3.57 -2.84
CA LEU A 64 -3.67 2.82 -4.08
C LEU A 64 -5.14 2.65 -4.44
N THR A 65 -5.56 3.28 -5.53
CA THR A 65 -6.95 3.23 -6.01
C THR A 65 -7.02 2.38 -7.27
N HIS A 66 -8.02 1.51 -7.32
CA HIS A 66 -8.36 0.63 -8.44
C HIS A 66 -9.87 0.38 -8.45
N SER A 67 -10.37 -0.28 -9.49
CA SER A 67 -11.81 -0.55 -9.68
C SER A 67 -12.49 -1.28 -8.52
N GLY A 68 -11.74 -2.08 -7.76
CA GLY A 68 -12.23 -2.80 -6.59
C GLY A 68 -12.17 -2.02 -5.27
N GLY A 69 -11.65 -0.79 -5.27
CA GLY A 69 -11.63 0.09 -4.09
C GLY A 69 -10.29 0.78 -3.85
N THR A 70 -10.12 1.32 -2.65
CA THR A 70 -8.92 2.04 -2.24
C THR A 70 -8.22 1.35 -1.07
N HIS A 71 -6.92 1.13 -1.22
CA HIS A 71 -6.07 0.60 -0.18
C HIS A 71 -5.11 1.65 0.35
N PHE A 72 -5.00 1.71 1.67
CA PHE A 72 -4.00 2.49 2.38
C PHE A 72 -2.98 1.55 3.00
N VAL A 73 -1.73 1.68 2.58
CA VAL A 73 -0.65 0.80 3.03
C VAL A 73 0.60 1.57 3.43
N SER A 74 1.30 1.06 4.44
CA SER A 74 2.67 1.48 4.70
C SER A 74 3.48 0.35 5.27
N VAL A 75 4.76 0.29 4.89
CA VAL A 75 5.72 -0.63 5.49
C VAL A 75 5.90 -0.28 6.97
N VAL A 76 5.87 -1.29 7.83
CA VAL A 76 6.05 -1.13 9.28
C VAL A 76 7.36 -1.76 9.74
N ARG A 77 7.98 -1.16 10.77
CA ARG A 77 9.07 -1.76 11.54
C ARG A 77 8.50 -2.78 12.52
N PHE A 78 7.46 -2.39 13.26
CA PHE A 78 6.69 -3.25 14.14
C PHE A 78 5.27 -2.68 14.32
N MET A 79 4.37 -3.51 14.83
CA MET A 79 2.99 -3.16 15.14
C MET A 79 2.55 -3.86 16.42
N VAL A 80 1.91 -3.14 17.34
CA VAL A 80 1.35 -3.65 18.61
C VAL A 80 -0.10 -3.19 18.70
N GLY A 81 -1.05 -4.12 18.58
CA GLY A 81 -2.46 -3.79 18.43
C GLY A 81 -2.68 -2.83 17.24
N GLN A 82 -3.26 -1.67 17.51
CA GLN A 82 -3.52 -0.62 16.52
C GLN A 82 -2.34 0.36 16.28
N PHE A 83 -1.28 0.26 17.08
CA PHE A 83 -0.13 1.15 16.97
C PHE A 83 0.91 0.57 16.04
N ALA A 84 1.29 1.32 15.00
CA ALA A 84 2.28 0.92 14.01
C ALA A 84 3.45 1.92 13.98
N LEU A 85 4.68 1.40 14.06
CA LEU A 85 5.86 2.20 13.75
C LEU A 85 6.18 2.10 12.27
N ILE A 86 6.02 3.20 11.54
CA ILE A 86 6.19 3.26 10.10
C ILE A 86 7.66 3.24 9.69
N ASN A 87 7.99 2.43 8.67
CA ASN A 87 9.28 2.47 8.00
C ASN A 87 9.26 3.48 6.83
N PHE A 88 9.43 4.76 7.15
CA PHE A 88 9.35 5.89 6.20
C PHE A 88 10.12 5.65 4.89
N LEU A 89 11.38 5.19 5.00
CA LEU A 89 12.25 4.96 3.84
C LEU A 89 11.77 3.77 3.00
N ALA A 90 11.38 2.66 3.65
CA ALA A 90 10.90 1.49 2.92
C ALA A 90 9.56 1.76 2.23
N THR A 91 8.64 2.49 2.86
CA THR A 91 7.39 2.92 2.22
C THR A 91 7.65 3.76 0.98
N GLY A 92 8.64 4.67 1.04
CA GLY A 92 9.06 5.44 -0.14
C GLY A 92 9.59 4.56 -1.28
N ARG A 93 10.39 3.54 -0.96
CA ARG A 93 10.89 2.59 -1.98
C ARG A 93 9.77 1.75 -2.60
N VAL A 94 8.82 1.29 -1.77
CA VAL A 94 7.64 0.55 -2.22
C VAL A 94 6.80 1.42 -3.15
N PHE A 95 6.54 2.67 -2.78
CA PHE A 95 5.82 3.63 -3.63
C PHE A 95 6.50 3.81 -4.98
N ASN A 96 7.81 4.13 -5.00
CA ASN A 96 8.55 4.33 -6.24
C ASN A 96 8.50 3.09 -7.13
N ARG A 97 8.56 1.88 -6.55
CA ARG A 97 8.48 0.62 -7.29
C ARG A 97 7.10 0.42 -7.92
N ILE A 98 6.03 0.66 -7.16
CA ILE A 98 4.65 0.58 -7.67
C ILE A 98 4.44 1.61 -8.78
N GLN A 99 4.79 2.87 -8.53
CA GLN A 99 4.63 3.95 -9.52
C GLN A 99 5.36 3.64 -10.82
N SER A 100 6.60 3.14 -10.73
CA SER A 100 7.39 2.78 -11.92
C SER A 100 6.73 1.64 -12.70
N ALA A 101 6.18 0.64 -12.02
CA ALA A 101 5.50 -0.48 -12.66
C ALA A 101 4.19 -0.06 -13.36
N VAL A 102 3.39 0.79 -12.71
CA VAL A 102 2.15 1.35 -13.26
C VAL A 102 2.43 2.23 -14.50
N ASN A 103 3.41 3.12 -14.41
CA ASN A 103 3.78 4.01 -15.52
C ASN A 103 4.36 3.24 -16.72
N SER A 104 5.17 2.21 -16.46
CA SER A 104 5.75 1.38 -17.53
C SER A 104 4.68 0.65 -18.34
N LYS A 105 3.51 0.39 -17.74
CA LYS A 105 2.38 -0.27 -18.43
C LYS A 105 1.51 0.72 -19.20
N HIS A 106 1.30 1.92 -18.67
CA HIS A 106 0.62 2.99 -19.41
C HIS A 106 1.39 3.40 -20.67
N ASN A 107 2.73 3.29 -20.68
CA ASN A 107 3.55 3.59 -21.86
C ASN A 107 3.65 2.44 -22.90
N GLN A 108 3.04 1.28 -22.63
CA GLN A 108 3.03 0.11 -23.54
C GLN A 108 1.66 -0.14 -24.20
N ALA A 109 0.66 0.70 -23.91
CA ALA A 109 -0.67 0.69 -24.51
C ALA A 109 -0.79 1.79 -25.57
#